data_AF-A0A9P7FGT1-F1
#
_entry.id   AF-A0A9P7FGT1-F1
#
_cell.length_a   1.000
_cell.length_b   1.000
_cell.length_c   1.000
_cell.angle_alpha   90.00
_cell.angle_beta   90.00
_cell.angle_gamma   90.00
#
_symmetry.space_group_name_H-M   'P 1'
#
loop_
_entity.id
_entity.type
_entity.pdbx_description
1 polymer ?
#
loop_
_entity_poly.entity_id
_entity_poly.type
_entity_poly.pdbx_seq_one_letter_code
_entity_poly.pdbx_strand_id
1 'polypeptide(L)'
;MTSKSEAFDVSVTVPCNSPAPPSYDAISTSTVLADSIWSKICRWVYPRASLQSKQKCLSCIRATVSSPDYNPSFVAQTVSACVATLPAAEFSKLLQQPNIEDHTAPYRAIVNNRREALWAFMHFIPDPSPACYSDLRLACMMVGDNTLFTQL
;
A
#
# COMPACT_ATOMS: atom_id res chain seq x y z
N MET A 1 -64.75 16.13 24.58
CA MET A 1 -65.05 15.37 25.81
C MET A 1 -65.16 13.90 25.43
N THR A 2 -64.17 13.15 25.91
CA THR A 2 -64.19 11.73 26.31
C THR A 2 -65.13 10.75 25.57
N SER A 3 -64.54 9.77 24.88
CA SER A 3 -65.05 8.40 24.84
C SER A 3 -63.91 7.37 24.78
N LYS A 4 -63.73 6.71 25.94
CA LYS A 4 -63.34 5.30 26.16
C LYS A 4 -64.27 4.37 25.37
N SER A 5 -64.07 3.07 25.13
CA SER A 5 -62.99 2.06 25.23
C SER A 5 -63.65 0.77 24.71
N GLU A 6 -62.90 -0.10 24.03
CA GLU A 6 -63.01 -1.60 24.01
C GLU A 6 -64.34 -2.25 23.57
N ALA A 7 -64.45 -3.45 23.01
CA ALA A 7 -63.61 -4.52 22.47
C ALA A 7 -64.62 -5.43 21.69
N PHE A 8 -64.30 -6.16 20.63
CA PHE A 8 -63.90 -7.58 20.59
C PHE A 8 -64.26 -8.05 19.17
N ASP A 9 -63.44 -8.86 18.50
CA ASP A 9 -63.98 -10.03 17.79
C ASP A 9 -62.88 -11.09 17.59
N VAL A 10 -63.34 -12.33 17.63
CA VAL A 10 -62.64 -13.61 17.76
C VAL A 10 -62.69 -14.32 16.42
N SER A 11 -61.63 -15.08 16.08
CA SER A 11 -61.64 -16.38 15.35
C SER A 11 -60.45 -16.48 14.38
N VAL A 12 -59.78 -17.60 14.08
CA VAL A 12 -59.46 -18.90 14.72
C VAL A 12 -58.69 -19.72 13.65
N THR A 13 -57.60 -20.42 14.03
CA THR A 13 -56.81 -21.48 13.29
C THR A 13 -55.95 -21.02 12.09
N VAL A 14 -54.74 -21.52 11.80
CA VAL A 14 -54.16 -22.89 11.83
C VAL A 14 -52.61 -22.82 11.90
N PRO A 15 -51.90 -23.80 12.52
CA PRO A 15 -50.47 -23.75 12.75
C PRO A 15 -49.63 -24.29 11.58
N CYS A 16 -48.44 -23.73 11.38
CA CYS A 16 -47.34 -24.33 10.62
C CYS A 16 -45.99 -23.88 11.21
N ASN A 17 -45.33 -24.82 11.88
CA ASN A 17 -43.89 -25.08 11.92
C ASN A 17 -42.94 -23.92 11.58
N SER A 18 -42.16 -23.47 12.58
CA SER A 18 -40.69 -23.67 12.66
C SER A 18 -40.00 -22.62 13.54
N PRO A 19 -38.81 -22.95 14.09
CA PRO A 19 -38.32 -22.41 15.35
C PRO A 19 -37.64 -21.03 15.23
N ALA A 20 -37.52 -20.42 16.40
CA ALA A 20 -36.88 -19.16 16.80
C ALA A 20 -35.86 -18.51 15.82
N PRO A 21 -35.84 -17.16 15.73
CA PRO A 21 -34.75 -16.47 15.06
C PRO A 21 -33.42 -16.77 15.77
N PRO A 22 -32.33 -17.08 15.04
CA PRO A 22 -31.02 -17.14 15.67
C PRO A 22 -30.68 -15.76 16.20
N SER A 23 -30.39 -15.74 17.50
CA SER A 23 -29.66 -14.71 18.22
C SER A 23 -28.56 -14.14 17.33
N TYR A 24 -28.53 -12.81 17.17
CA TYR A 24 -27.46 -12.12 16.46
C TYR A 24 -26.20 -12.21 17.34
N ASP A 25 -25.44 -13.30 17.18
CA ASP A 25 -24.12 -13.40 17.77
C ASP A 25 -23.22 -12.33 17.14
N ALA A 26 -22.58 -11.56 18.02
CA ALA A 26 -21.59 -10.57 17.68
C ALA A 26 -20.43 -11.23 16.93
N ILE A 27 -20.47 -11.19 15.61
CA ILE A 27 -19.30 -11.47 14.80
C ILE A 27 -18.47 -10.18 14.78
N SER A 28 -17.41 -10.19 15.58
CA SER A 28 -16.22 -9.37 15.39
C SER A 28 -15.81 -9.46 13.92
N THR A 29 -16.21 -8.45 13.14
CA THR A 29 -15.78 -8.32 11.76
C THR A 29 -14.29 -8.07 11.79
N SER A 30 -13.58 -9.13 11.46
CA SER A 30 -12.14 -9.22 11.57
C SER A 30 -11.48 -8.15 10.73
N THR A 31 -10.49 -7.49 11.34
CA THR A 31 -9.47 -6.62 10.76
C THR A 31 -8.64 -7.35 9.70
N VAL A 32 -9.26 -7.77 8.60
CA VAL A 32 -8.61 -8.48 7.49
C VAL A 32 -9.10 -7.90 6.16
N LEU A 33 -8.83 -6.62 5.91
CA LEU A 33 -9.10 -6.02 4.59
C LEU A 33 -8.00 -5.09 4.07
N ALA A 34 -6.96 -4.79 4.86
CA ALA A 34 -5.78 -4.05 4.40
C ALA A 34 -4.53 -4.93 4.16
N ASP A 35 -4.49 -6.15 4.69
CA ASP A 35 -3.32 -7.05 4.60
C ASP A 35 -3.17 -7.79 3.26
N SER A 36 -4.10 -7.62 2.31
CA SER A 36 -4.26 -8.52 1.16
C SER A 36 -3.54 -8.07 -0.13
N ILE A 37 -3.45 -6.78 -0.43
CA ILE A 37 -2.95 -6.34 -1.76
C ILE A 37 -1.42 -6.24 -1.77
N TRP A 38 -0.86 -5.56 -0.77
CA TRP A 38 0.58 -5.32 -0.67
C TRP A 38 1.39 -6.59 -0.42
N SER A 39 0.87 -7.48 0.43
CA SER A 39 1.49 -8.78 0.67
C SER A 39 1.47 -9.66 -0.59
N LYS A 40 0.40 -9.65 -1.38
CA LYS A 40 0.30 -10.43 -2.64
C LYS A 40 1.21 -9.91 -3.75
N ILE A 41 1.47 -8.60 -3.82
CA ILE A 41 2.35 -8.01 -4.83
C ILE A 41 3.80 -8.45 -4.65
N CYS A 42 4.26 -8.65 -3.40
CA CYS A 42 5.68 -8.98 -3.13
C CYS A 42 5.92 -10.40 -2.56
N ARG A 43 4.89 -11.19 -2.21
CA ARG A 43 5.01 -12.54 -1.63
C ARG A 43 4.87 -13.65 -2.68
N TRP A 44 5.90 -13.89 -3.51
CA TRP A 44 6.02 -15.12 -4.29
C TRP A 44 7.47 -15.64 -4.34
N VAL A 45 7.65 -16.87 -3.85
CA VAL A 45 8.90 -17.60 -3.58
C VAL A 45 9.59 -18.08 -4.88
N TYR A 46 10.93 -18.05 -4.89
CA TYR A 46 11.88 -18.31 -6.00
C TYR A 46 11.87 -19.73 -6.60
N PRO A 47 12.20 -19.94 -7.90
CA PRO A 47 13.59 -19.82 -8.41
C PRO A 47 13.81 -19.23 -9.83
N ARG A 48 15.02 -18.68 -10.05
CA ARG A 48 15.81 -18.56 -11.30
C ARG A 48 15.32 -17.64 -12.46
N ALA A 49 15.80 -16.38 -12.46
CA ALA A 49 16.32 -15.59 -13.61
C ALA A 49 16.46 -14.12 -13.14
N SER A 50 17.68 -13.56 -13.06
CA SER A 50 17.95 -12.22 -12.49
C SER A 50 17.09 -11.09 -13.06
N LEU A 51 16.64 -11.22 -14.32
CA LEU A 51 15.74 -10.27 -14.97
C LEU A 51 14.34 -10.25 -14.32
N GLN A 52 13.81 -11.41 -13.93
CA GLN A 52 12.52 -11.50 -13.24
C GLN A 52 12.60 -10.89 -11.84
N SER A 53 13.71 -11.09 -11.14
CA SER A 53 13.97 -10.47 -9.83
C SER A 53 13.97 -8.95 -9.92
N LYS A 54 14.69 -8.39 -10.91
CA LYS A 54 14.73 -6.94 -11.16
C LYS A 54 13.34 -6.38 -11.45
N GLN A 55 12.60 -7.04 -12.35
CA GLN A 55 11.26 -6.62 -12.74
C GLN A 55 10.26 -6.70 -11.58
N LYS A 56 10.34 -7.74 -10.74
CA LYS A 56 9.51 -7.88 -9.54
C LYS A 56 9.77 -6.75 -8.55
N CYS A 57 11.04 -6.47 -8.26
CA CYS A 57 11.41 -5.39 -7.34
C CYS A 57 10.98 -4.04 -7.89
N LEU A 58 11.14 -3.82 -9.20
CA LEU A 58 10.64 -2.62 -9.84
C LEU A 58 9.11 -2.50 -9.74
N SER A 59 8.37 -3.59 -9.92
CA SER A 59 6.92 -3.59 -9.75
C SER A 59 6.51 -3.26 -8.31
N CYS A 60 7.19 -3.84 -7.32
CA CYS A 60 6.97 -3.53 -5.91
C CYS A 60 7.29 -2.07 -5.59
N ILE A 61 8.43 -1.53 -6.06
CA ILE A 61 8.80 -0.11 -5.87
C ILE A 61 7.77 0.80 -6.54
N ARG A 62 7.37 0.51 -7.78
CA ARG A 62 6.33 1.27 -8.50
C ARG A 62 5.03 1.30 -7.73
N ALA A 63 4.58 0.15 -7.21
CA ALA A 63 3.41 0.11 -6.34
C ALA A 63 3.63 1.03 -5.13
N THR A 64 4.76 0.92 -4.42
CA THR A 64 5.07 1.73 -3.24
C THR A 64 5.03 3.23 -3.51
N VAL A 65 5.57 3.70 -4.64
CA VAL A 65 5.64 5.14 -4.94
C VAL A 65 4.40 5.69 -5.62
N SER A 66 3.66 4.88 -6.39
CA SER A 66 2.52 5.33 -7.22
C SER A 66 1.15 4.88 -6.72
N SER A 67 1.06 3.93 -5.78
CA SER A 67 -0.23 3.44 -5.29
C SER A 67 -1.00 4.56 -4.59
N PRO A 68 -2.30 4.73 -4.87
CA PRO A 68 -3.15 5.66 -4.14
C PRO A 68 -3.34 5.23 -2.68
N ASP A 69 -3.42 3.92 -2.44
CA ASP A 69 -3.61 3.30 -1.12
C ASP A 69 -2.27 3.04 -0.41
N TYR A 70 -1.41 4.05 -0.39
CA TYR A 70 -0.10 3.97 0.23
C TYR A 70 -0.22 3.72 1.73
N ASN A 71 0.54 2.74 2.21
CA ASN A 71 0.70 2.47 3.62
C ASN A 71 2.20 2.39 3.96
N PRO A 72 2.72 3.33 4.76
CA PRO A 72 4.14 3.39 5.09
C PRO A 72 4.66 2.16 5.85
N SER A 73 3.79 1.45 6.58
CA SER A 73 4.16 0.24 7.31
C SER A 73 4.64 -0.90 6.41
N PHE A 74 4.27 -0.90 5.12
CA PHE A 74 4.72 -1.91 4.15
C PHE A 74 6.02 -1.56 3.43
N VAL A 75 6.53 -0.33 3.58
CA VAL A 75 7.77 0.11 2.90
C VAL A 75 8.95 -0.76 3.33
N ALA A 76 9.15 -0.95 4.64
CA ALA A 76 10.25 -1.76 5.16
C ALA A 76 10.17 -3.21 4.68
N GLN A 77 8.98 -3.79 4.65
CA GLN A 77 8.75 -5.16 4.16
C GLN A 77 9.07 -5.26 2.65
N THR A 78 8.66 -4.27 1.88
CA THR A 78 8.89 -4.20 0.43
C THR A 78 10.38 -4.10 0.13
N VAL A 79 11.09 -3.20 0.81
CA VAL A 79 12.54 -3.00 0.64
C VAL A 79 13.30 -4.24 1.09
N SER A 80 12.95 -4.83 2.24
CA SER A 80 13.56 -6.07 2.73
C SER A 80 13.39 -7.22 1.73
N ALA A 81 12.20 -7.38 1.14
CA ALA A 81 11.96 -8.38 0.10
C ALA A 81 12.79 -8.13 -1.18
N CYS A 82 13.01 -6.87 -1.55
CA CYS A 82 13.83 -6.50 -2.70
C CYS A 82 15.32 -6.75 -2.46
N VAL A 83 15.83 -6.43 -1.28
CA VAL A 83 17.24 -6.63 -0.91
C VAL A 83 17.57 -8.10 -0.64
N ALA A 84 16.59 -8.89 -0.17
CA ALA A 84 16.73 -10.36 -0.12
C ALA A 84 16.78 -11.00 -1.52
N THR A 85 16.27 -10.29 -2.52
CA THR A 85 16.11 -10.74 -3.91
C THR A 85 17.27 -10.30 -4.81
N LEU A 86 17.76 -9.06 -4.64
CA LEU A 86 18.79 -8.43 -5.45
C LEU A 86 19.96 -8.02 -4.58
N PRO A 87 21.20 -8.11 -5.08
CA PRO A 87 22.34 -7.48 -4.45
C PRO A 87 22.07 -5.99 -4.21
N ALA A 88 22.53 -5.45 -3.08
CA ALA A 88 22.32 -4.05 -2.72
C ALA A 88 22.79 -3.07 -3.81
N ALA A 89 23.89 -3.38 -4.51
CA ALA A 89 24.39 -2.58 -5.63
C ALA A 89 23.42 -2.53 -6.82
N GLU A 90 22.81 -3.65 -7.18
CA GLU A 90 21.81 -3.71 -8.27
C GLU A 90 20.50 -3.04 -7.84
N PHE A 91 20.12 -3.16 -6.56
CA PHE A 91 18.96 -2.46 -6.02
C PHE A 91 19.17 -0.94 -6.01
N SER A 92 20.35 -0.46 -5.60
CA SER A 92 20.73 0.95 -5.67
C SER A 92 20.66 1.47 -7.11
N LYS A 93 21.25 0.73 -8.05
CA LYS A 93 21.19 1.06 -9.48
C LYS A 93 19.75 1.11 -10.00
N LEU A 94 18.89 0.19 -9.56
CA LEU A 94 17.47 0.17 -9.91
C LEU A 94 16.75 1.44 -9.44
N LEU A 95 17.01 1.90 -8.23
CA LEU A 95 16.36 3.09 -7.66
C LEU A 95 16.76 4.37 -8.41
N GLN A 96 18.00 4.44 -8.87
CA GLN A 96 18.57 5.60 -9.56
C GLN A 96 18.31 5.64 -11.07
N GLN A 97 17.77 4.57 -11.66
CA GLN A 97 17.43 4.55 -13.09
C GLN A 97 16.00 5.12 -13.31
N PRO A 98 15.75 5.82 -14.43
CA PRO A 98 14.46 6.42 -14.78
C PRO A 98 13.43 5.36 -15.19
N ASN A 99 13.05 4.50 -14.25
CA ASN A 99 12.28 3.29 -14.50
C ASN A 99 10.79 3.47 -14.27
N ILE A 100 10.36 4.61 -13.72
CA ILE A 100 9.00 4.84 -13.26
C ILE A 100 8.49 6.10 -13.94
N GLU A 101 7.82 5.90 -15.09
CA GLU A 101 7.32 6.99 -15.93
C GLU A 101 8.44 8.02 -16.19
N ASP A 102 9.56 7.52 -16.75
CA ASP A 102 10.77 8.26 -17.10
C ASP A 102 11.50 8.99 -15.96
N HIS A 103 11.14 8.69 -14.71
CA HIS A 103 11.80 9.24 -13.53
C HIS A 103 12.30 8.16 -12.57
N THR A 104 13.24 8.58 -11.71
CA THR A 104 13.80 7.76 -10.64
C THR A 104 12.77 7.45 -9.55
N ALA A 105 12.99 6.36 -8.81
CA ALA A 105 12.10 6.01 -7.70
C ALA A 105 12.06 7.08 -6.59
N PRO A 106 13.18 7.70 -6.19
CA PRO A 106 13.19 8.82 -5.26
C PRO A 106 12.40 10.05 -5.74
N TYR A 107 12.50 10.41 -7.03
CA TYR A 107 11.68 11.48 -7.62
C TYR A 107 10.20 11.22 -7.38
N ARG A 108 9.73 10.00 -7.72
CA ARG A 108 8.32 9.62 -7.55
C ARG A 108 7.89 9.59 -6.10
N ALA A 109 8.79 9.18 -5.21
CA ALA A 109 8.53 9.21 -3.77
C ALA A 109 8.32 10.65 -3.26
N ILE A 110 9.06 11.64 -3.77
CA ILE A 110 8.87 13.06 -3.42
C ILE A 110 7.55 13.58 -3.98
N VAL A 111 7.32 13.45 -5.29
CA VAL A 111 6.14 14.00 -5.97
C VAL A 111 4.84 13.44 -5.40
N ASN A 112 4.81 12.16 -5.01
CA ASN A 112 3.64 11.50 -4.45
C ASN A 112 3.58 11.55 -2.91
N ASN A 113 4.42 12.36 -2.25
CA ASN A 113 4.48 12.50 -0.80
C ASN A 113 4.62 11.17 -0.04
N ARG A 114 5.56 10.32 -0.48
CA ARG A 114 5.89 8.99 0.07
C ARG A 114 7.18 9.06 0.87
N ARG A 115 7.18 9.84 1.95
CA ARG A 115 8.39 10.22 2.70
C ARG A 115 9.13 9.02 3.31
N GLU A 116 8.44 8.02 3.85
CA GLU A 116 9.08 6.81 4.39
C GLU A 116 9.73 5.97 3.28
N ALA A 117 9.10 5.89 2.10
CA ALA A 117 9.69 5.24 0.94
C ALA A 117 10.96 5.98 0.48
N LEU A 118 10.93 7.31 0.43
CA LEU A 118 12.08 8.13 0.10
C LEU A 118 13.26 7.84 1.04
N TRP A 119 13.06 7.91 2.36
CA TRP A 119 14.12 7.63 3.34
C TRP A 119 14.65 6.20 3.22
N ALA A 120 13.76 5.23 3.03
CA ALA A 120 14.16 3.85 2.83
C ALA A 120 15.00 3.67 1.56
N PHE A 121 14.72 4.40 0.48
CA PHE A 121 15.50 4.34 -0.76
C PHE A 121 16.85 5.05 -0.66
N MET A 122 16.90 6.23 -0.02
CA MET A 122 18.15 6.99 0.17
C MET A 122 19.17 6.21 0.99
N HIS A 123 18.74 5.36 1.92
CA HIS A 123 19.63 4.46 2.62
C HIS A 123 20.44 3.52 1.70
N PHE A 124 19.91 3.18 0.51
CA PHE A 124 20.60 2.35 -0.48
C PHE A 124 21.30 3.17 -1.58
N ILE A 125 21.20 4.50 -1.54
CA ILE A 125 21.82 5.41 -2.52
C ILE A 125 22.79 6.31 -1.75
N PRO A 126 23.96 5.79 -1.31
CA PRO A 126 24.93 6.62 -0.60
C PRO A 126 25.50 7.73 -1.50
N ASP A 127 25.69 7.43 -2.78
CA ASP A 127 26.18 8.37 -3.79
C ASP A 127 25.19 8.43 -4.97
N PRO A 128 24.25 9.40 -4.98
CA PRO A 128 23.32 9.55 -6.09
C PRO A 128 24.06 9.97 -7.36
N SER A 129 23.77 9.28 -8.46
CA SER A 129 24.27 9.66 -9.78
C SER A 129 23.82 11.08 -10.17
N PRO A 130 24.55 11.78 -11.06
CA PRO A 130 24.17 13.12 -11.51
C PRO A 130 22.74 13.20 -12.08
N ALA A 131 22.30 12.13 -12.74
CA ALA A 131 20.93 12.01 -13.23
C ALA A 131 19.92 11.92 -12.08
N CYS A 132 20.17 11.07 -11.08
CA CYS A 132 19.34 10.96 -9.89
C CYS A 132 19.28 12.28 -9.11
N TYR A 133 20.40 12.99 -8.99
CA TYR A 133 20.44 14.30 -8.31
C TYR A 133 19.63 15.36 -9.05
N SER A 134 19.73 15.40 -10.38
CA SER A 134 18.93 16.30 -11.22
C SER A 134 17.44 16.03 -11.06
N ASP A 135 17.06 14.75 -11.02
CA ASP A 135 15.68 14.30 -10.76
C ASP A 135 15.21 14.72 -9.37
N LEU A 136 15.99 14.47 -8.31
CA LEU A 136 15.65 14.89 -6.95
C LEU A 136 15.43 16.40 -6.85
N ARG A 137 16.31 17.20 -7.46
CA ARG A 137 16.14 18.66 -7.52
C ARG A 137 14.85 19.06 -8.24
N LEU A 138 14.55 18.42 -9.36
CA LEU A 138 13.30 18.66 -10.10
C LEU A 138 12.07 18.32 -9.25
N ALA A 139 12.09 17.19 -8.54
CA ALA A 139 11.01 16.78 -7.65
C ALA A 139 10.76 17.80 -6.54
N CYS A 140 11.82 18.27 -5.87
CA CYS A 140 11.71 19.28 -4.82
C CYS A 140 11.15 20.60 -5.35
N MET A 141 11.58 21.04 -6.54
CA MET A 141 11.01 22.23 -7.19
C MET A 141 9.53 22.06 -7.52
N MET A 142 9.10 20.88 -7.98
CA MET A 142 7.70 20.60 -8.30
C MET A 142 6.80 20.59 -7.06
N VAL A 143 7.28 20.08 -5.93
CA VAL A 143 6.52 20.05 -4.67
C VAL A 143 6.63 21.39 -3.91
N GLY A 144 7.59 22.25 -4.27
CA GLY A 144 7.83 23.53 -3.60
C GLY A 144 8.54 23.41 -2.26
N ASP A 145 9.12 22.25 -1.95
CA ASP A 145 9.79 21.97 -0.68
C ASP A 145 11.32 21.99 -0.85
N ASN A 146 11.88 23.21 -0.80
CA ASN A 146 13.34 23.41 -0.85
C ASN A 146 14.04 22.88 0.41
N THR A 147 13.31 22.70 1.53
CA THR A 147 13.90 22.18 2.77
C THR A 147 14.18 20.69 2.67
N LEU A 148 13.31 19.95 1.98
CA LEU A 148 13.50 18.53 1.71
C LEU A 148 14.76 18.28 0.86
N PHE A 149 15.07 19.15 -0.10
CA PHE A 149 16.31 19.05 -0.89
C PHE A 149 17.57 19.19 -0.03
N THR A 150 17.57 20.06 0.99
CA THR A 150 18.74 20.25 1.87
C THR A 150 18.96 19.10 2.86
N GLN A 151 17.97 18.23 3.04
CA GLN A 151 18.02 17.08 3.95
C GLN A 151 18.40 15.77 3.24
N LEU A 152 18.45 15.78 1.91
CA LEU A 152 18.83 14.65 1.04
C LEU A 152 20.31 14.75 0.66
#